data_AF-A0AAE7CQL4-F1
#
_entry.id   AF-A0AAE7CQL4-F1
#
_cell.length_a   1.000
_cell.length_b   1.000
_cell.length_c   1.000
_cell.angle_alpha   90.00
_cell.angle_beta   90.00
_cell.angle_gamma   90.00
#
_symmetry.space_group_name_H-M   'P 1'
#
loop_
_entity.id
_entity.type
_entity.pdbx_description
1 polymer ?
#
loop_
_entity_poly.entity_id
_entity_poly.type
_entity_poly.pdbx_seq_one_letter_code
_entity_poly.pdbx_strand_id
1 'polypeptide(L)'
;MRIQKGFSLIELIVVIAIIAIIAAIAVPLYSNYQVKAKLSKADIAARTYINEITHYTYETGVIPVQDSDLWGCVELNKDNVTQVCKERIDSQNAVIKVYVEQSLIPDVEDPYYQYNLTLSQ
;
A
#
# COMPACT_ATOMS: atom_id res chain seq x y z
N MET A 1 49.50 -34.44 -15.76
CA MET A 1 48.53 -33.69 -16.58
C MET A 1 47.28 -33.43 -15.75
N ARG A 2 46.87 -32.17 -15.59
CA ARG A 2 45.59 -31.84 -14.94
C ARG A 2 44.48 -32.05 -15.97
N ILE A 3 43.57 -32.97 -15.69
CA ILE A 3 42.36 -33.16 -16.51
C ILE A 3 41.46 -31.94 -16.27
N GLN A 4 41.41 -31.01 -17.23
CA GLN A 4 40.40 -29.97 -17.23
C GLN A 4 39.05 -30.64 -17.55
N LYS A 5 38.24 -30.89 -16.53
CA LYS A 5 36.83 -31.24 -16.70
C LYS A 5 36.10 -29.97 -17.15
N GLY A 6 35.89 -29.84 -18.46
CA GLY A 6 35.00 -28.82 -19.01
C GLY A 6 33.55 -29.12 -18.66
N PHE A 7 32.76 -28.07 -18.49
CA PHE A 7 31.31 -28.16 -18.28
C PHE A 7 30.64 -28.73 -19.54
N SER A 8 29.72 -29.68 -19.38
CA SER A 8 29.02 -30.26 -20.53
C SER A 8 27.88 -29.36 -20.99
N LEU A 9 27.68 -29.29 -22.32
CA LEU A 9 26.55 -28.56 -22.90
C LEU A 9 25.20 -29.09 -22.38
N ILE A 10 25.12 -30.41 -22.12
CA ILE A 10 23.90 -31.02 -21.58
C ILE A 10 23.64 -30.58 -20.13
N GLU A 11 24.69 -30.40 -19.32
CA GLU A 11 24.57 -29.93 -17.94
C GLU A 11 24.04 -28.49 -17.93
N LEU A 12 24.48 -27.66 -18.88
CA LEU A 12 23.99 -26.28 -19.00
C LEU A 12 22.52 -26.21 -19.40
N ILE A 13 22.09 -27.03 -20.36
CA ILE A 13 20.70 -27.04 -20.85
C ILE A 13 19.74 -27.44 -19.73
N VAL A 14 20.09 -28.43 -18.91
CA VAL A 14 19.26 -28.87 -17.78
C VAL A 14 19.13 -27.77 -16.72
N VAL A 15 20.23 -27.05 -16.42
CA VAL A 15 20.18 -25.92 -15.47
C VAL A 15 19.28 -24.80 -15.98
N ILE A 16 19.38 -24.44 -17.27
CA ILE A 16 18.53 -23.41 -17.89
C ILE A 16 17.05 -23.83 -17.83
N ALA A 17 16.75 -25.10 -18.11
CA ALA A 17 15.38 -25.60 -18.05
C ALA A 17 14.77 -25.48 -16.65
N ILE A 18 15.54 -25.81 -15.59
CA ILE A 18 15.06 -25.69 -14.21
C ILE A 18 14.87 -24.21 -13.82
N ILE A 19 15.81 -23.33 -14.17
CA ILE A 19 15.69 -21.88 -13.90
C ILE A 19 14.45 -21.30 -14.60
N ALA A 20 14.16 -21.71 -15.84
CA ALA A 20 12.99 -21.24 -16.57
C ALA A 20 11.67 -21.61 -15.87
N ILE A 21 11.55 -22.84 -15.35
CA ILE A 21 10.36 -23.28 -14.61
C ILE A 21 10.20 -22.48 -13.31
N ILE A 22 11.27 -22.31 -12.54
CA ILE A 22 11.23 -21.54 -11.29
C ILE A 22 10.89 -20.08 -11.57
N ALA A 23 11.51 -19.46 -12.58
CA ALA A 23 11.27 -18.06 -12.95
C ALA A 23 9.82 -17.80 -13.35
N ALA A 24 9.20 -18.72 -14.10
CA ALA A 24 7.80 -18.60 -14.51
C ALA A 24 6.82 -18.50 -13.33
N ILE A 25 7.11 -19.18 -12.21
CA ILE A 25 6.30 -19.12 -10.98
C ILE A 25 6.73 -17.94 -10.09
N ALA A 26 8.03 -17.71 -9.98
CA ALA A 26 8.60 -16.70 -9.08
C ALA A 26 8.23 -15.28 -9.50
N VAL A 27 8.29 -14.94 -10.80
CA VAL A 27 8.00 -13.58 -11.29
C VAL A 27 6.61 -13.06 -10.89
N PRO A 28 5.49 -13.75 -11.19
CA PRO A 28 4.17 -13.27 -10.78
C PRO A 28 4.01 -13.23 -9.26
N LEU A 29 4.63 -14.18 -8.55
CA LEU A 29 4.59 -14.25 -7.09
C LEU A 29 5.30 -13.05 -6.44
N TYR A 30 6.51 -12.70 -6.89
CA TYR A 30 7.26 -11.54 -6.39
C TYR A 30 6.52 -10.22 -6.63
N SER A 31 5.88 -10.06 -7.80
CA SER A 31 5.07 -8.88 -8.10
C SER A 31 3.91 -8.73 -7.09
N ASN A 32 3.21 -9.82 -6.78
CA ASN A 32 2.14 -9.81 -5.78
C ASN A 32 2.63 -9.46 -4.37
N TYR A 33 3.81 -9.94 -3.97
CA TYR A 33 4.40 -9.58 -2.67
C TYR A 33 4.76 -8.10 -2.58
N GLN A 34 5.30 -7.51 -3.64
CA GLN A 34 5.60 -6.08 -3.68
C GLN A 34 4.34 -5.24 -3.55
N VAL A 35 3.26 -5.61 -4.24
CA VAL A 35 1.96 -4.93 -4.10
C VAL A 35 1.48 -4.98 -2.65
N LYS A 36 1.46 -6.16 -2.02
CA LYS A 36 1.05 -6.29 -0.60
C LYS A 36 1.89 -5.44 0.36
N ALA A 37 3.21 -5.40 0.15
CA ALA A 37 4.10 -4.56 0.97
C ALA A 37 3.77 -3.08 0.82
N LYS A 38 3.50 -2.63 -0.41
CA LYS A 38 3.07 -1.26 -0.72
C LYS A 38 1.68 -0.93 -0.12
N LEU A 39 0.75 -1.89 -0.08
CA LEU A 39 -0.54 -1.72 0.61
C LEU A 39 -0.39 -1.54 2.11
N SER A 40 0.55 -2.26 2.73
CA SER A 40 0.85 -2.06 4.15
C SER A 40 1.34 -0.64 4.45
N LYS A 41 2.01 0.03 3.50
CA LYS A 41 2.42 1.44 3.66
C LYS A 41 1.23 2.38 3.62
N ALA A 42 0.29 2.16 2.71
CA ALA A 42 -0.96 2.91 2.66
C ALA A 42 -1.77 2.75 3.96
N ASP A 43 -1.82 1.55 4.54
CA ASP A 43 -2.48 1.30 5.83
C ASP A 43 -1.81 2.04 6.99
N ILE A 44 -0.48 2.06 7.04
CA ILE A 44 0.27 2.83 8.06
C ILE A 44 -0.03 4.32 7.92
N ALA A 45 -0.03 4.86 6.69
CA ALA A 45 -0.37 6.25 6.44
C ALA A 45 -1.80 6.56 6.93
N ALA A 46 -2.78 5.71 6.62
CA ALA A 46 -4.15 5.85 7.11
C ALA A 46 -4.19 5.91 8.65
N ARG A 47 -3.53 4.97 9.33
CA ARG A 47 -3.53 4.88 10.80
C ARG A 47 -3.00 6.13 11.48
N THR A 48 -1.99 6.78 10.93
CA THR A 48 -1.46 8.04 11.49
C THR A 48 -2.57 9.10 11.58
N TYR A 49 -3.33 9.28 10.51
CA TYR A 49 -4.42 10.27 10.45
C TYR A 49 -5.68 9.82 11.18
N ILE A 50 -5.98 8.51 11.17
CA ILE A 50 -7.04 7.93 12.00
C ILE A 50 -6.78 8.27 13.46
N ASN A 51 -5.57 8.03 13.95
CA ASN A 51 -5.20 8.28 15.35
C ASN A 51 -5.31 9.76 15.72
N GLU A 52 -4.99 10.67 14.80
CA GLU A 52 -5.14 12.12 15.00
C GLU A 52 -6.61 12.51 15.25
N ILE A 53 -7.51 12.11 14.35
CA ILE A 53 -8.96 12.38 14.49
C ILE A 53 -9.52 11.67 15.73
N THR A 54 -9.07 10.44 15.96
CA THR A 54 -9.51 9.61 17.08
C THR A 54 -9.08 10.21 18.41
N HIS A 55 -7.85 10.72 18.52
CA HIS A 55 -7.34 11.40 19.72
C HIS A 55 -8.18 12.64 20.05
N TYR A 56 -8.43 13.48 19.05
CA TYR A 56 -9.31 14.65 19.23
C TYR A 56 -10.71 14.23 19.72
N THR A 57 -11.25 13.16 19.13
CA THR A 57 -12.58 12.67 19.47
C THR A 57 -12.62 12.07 20.88
N TYR A 58 -11.55 11.43 21.34
CA TYR A 58 -11.45 10.96 22.72
C TYR A 58 -11.39 12.10 23.73
N GLU A 59 -10.71 13.21 23.41
CA GLU A 59 -10.60 14.36 24.31
C GLU A 59 -11.88 15.20 24.38
N THR A 60 -12.56 15.37 23.24
CA THR A 60 -13.71 16.27 23.11
C THR A 60 -15.06 15.56 23.14
N GLY A 61 -15.07 14.24 22.96
CA GLY A 61 -16.28 13.43 22.82
C GLY A 61 -17.03 13.62 21.49
N VAL A 62 -16.49 14.40 20.56
CA VAL A 62 -17.10 14.71 19.26
C VAL A 62 -16.08 14.61 18.13
N ILE A 63 -16.52 14.19 16.95
CA ILE A 63 -15.68 14.29 15.74
C ILE A 63 -15.41 15.78 15.46
N PRO A 64 -14.18 16.17 15.05
CA PRO A 64 -13.84 17.55 14.74
C PRO A 64 -14.88 18.20 13.81
N VAL A 65 -15.26 19.45 14.07
CA VAL A 65 -16.20 20.18 13.20
C VAL A 65 -15.58 20.41 11.81
N GLN A 66 -16.40 20.60 10.78
CA GLN A 66 -15.94 20.67 9.39
C GLN A 66 -14.89 21.77 9.12
N ASP A 67 -14.89 22.84 9.91
CA ASP A 67 -13.95 23.96 9.79
C ASP A 67 -12.63 23.74 10.54
N SER A 68 -12.39 22.55 11.11
CA SER A 68 -11.12 22.26 11.78
C SER A 68 -9.99 22.00 10.77
N ASP A 69 -8.77 22.37 11.13
CA ASP A 69 -7.55 22.11 10.34
C ASP A 69 -7.22 20.60 10.19
N LEU A 70 -7.98 19.73 10.86
CA LEU A 70 -7.84 18.28 10.76
C LEU A 70 -8.42 17.70 9.47
N TRP A 71 -9.22 18.46 8.72
CA TRP A 71 -9.82 18.03 7.45
C TRP A 71 -9.02 18.49 6.23
N GLY A 72 -9.32 17.89 5.08
CA GLY A 72 -8.69 18.22 3.81
C GLY A 72 -7.64 17.19 3.39
N CYS A 73 -6.94 17.51 2.30
CA CYS A 73 -5.96 16.63 1.67
C CYS A 73 -4.54 17.06 2.01
N VAL A 74 -3.70 16.07 2.32
CA VAL A 74 -2.27 16.25 2.55
C VAL A 74 -1.51 15.44 1.50
N GLU A 75 -0.69 16.11 0.70
CA GLU A 75 0.22 15.45 -0.22
C GLU A 75 1.40 14.86 0.55
N LEU A 76 1.67 13.57 0.35
CA LEU A 76 2.78 12.86 0.99
C LEU A 76 3.89 12.53 0.00
N ASN A 77 3.53 12.12 -1.22
CA ASN A 77 4.45 11.69 -2.27
C ASN A 77 5.57 10.77 -1.75
N LYS A 78 5.20 9.81 -0.90
CA LYS A 78 6.13 8.94 -0.18
C LYS A 78 5.55 7.54 -0.03
N ASP A 79 6.42 6.54 -0.12
CA ASP A 79 6.06 5.13 0.10
C ASP A 79 4.79 4.76 -0.66
N ASN A 80 4.76 5.06 -1.97
CA ASN A 80 3.65 4.79 -2.90
C ASN A 80 2.28 5.41 -2.55
N VAL A 81 2.25 6.35 -1.60
CA VAL A 81 1.08 7.16 -1.23
C VAL A 81 1.28 8.56 -1.81
N THR A 82 0.33 9.00 -2.64
CA THR A 82 0.37 10.32 -3.28
C THR A 82 -0.19 11.38 -2.34
N GLN A 83 -1.40 11.14 -1.83
CA GLN A 83 -2.10 12.05 -0.92
C GLN A 83 -3.04 11.30 0.03
N VAL A 84 -3.34 11.92 1.18
CA VAL A 84 -4.36 11.45 2.11
C VAL A 84 -5.40 12.54 2.29
N CYS A 85 -6.66 12.25 1.97
CA CYS A 85 -7.78 13.15 2.16
C CYS A 85 -8.65 12.71 3.33
N LYS A 86 -8.91 13.64 4.23
CA LYS A 86 -9.73 13.46 5.44
C LYS A 86 -11.00 14.27 5.25
N GLU A 87 -12.14 13.62 5.26
CA GLU A 87 -13.43 14.27 5.06
C GLU A 87 -14.39 13.90 6.20
N ARG A 88 -15.04 14.90 6.77
CA ARG A 88 -16.13 14.68 7.71
C ARG A 88 -17.40 14.36 6.94
N ILE A 89 -18.10 13.31 7.33
CA ILE A 89 -19.41 12.97 6.76
C ILE A 89 -20.51 13.62 7.61
N ASP A 90 -20.49 13.38 8.93
CA ASP A 90 -21.48 13.91 9.86
C ASP A 90 -20.91 14.03 11.29
N SER A 91 -21.76 14.17 12.31
CA SER A 91 -21.32 14.30 13.71
C SER A 91 -20.72 13.03 14.31
N GLN A 92 -20.92 11.89 13.68
CA GLN A 92 -20.46 10.57 14.14
C GLN A 92 -19.64 9.82 13.10
N ASN A 93 -19.59 10.28 11.85
CA ASN A 93 -18.89 9.62 10.76
C ASN A 93 -17.86 10.53 10.08
N ALA A 94 -16.71 9.95 9.77
CA ALA A 94 -15.67 10.55 8.95
C ALA A 94 -15.08 9.50 8.01
N VAL A 95 -14.45 9.95 6.94
CA VAL A 95 -13.80 9.10 5.96
C VAL A 95 -12.39 9.58 5.69
N ILE A 96 -11.48 8.62 5.54
CA ILE A 96 -10.11 8.87 5.10
C ILE A 96 -9.86 8.11 3.81
N LYS A 97 -9.46 8.84 2.77
CA LYS A 97 -9.08 8.30 1.47
C LYS A 97 -7.56 8.41 1.32
N VAL A 98 -6.89 7.28 1.21
CA VAL A 98 -5.44 7.21 0.96
C VAL A 98 -5.22 6.90 -0.50
N TYR A 99 -4.79 7.90 -1.25
CA TYR A 99 -4.49 7.76 -2.67
C TYR A 99 -3.10 7.16 -2.85
N VAL A 100 -2.99 6.22 -3.78
CA VAL A 100 -1.77 5.51 -4.08
C VAL A 100 -1.36 5.76 -5.52
N GLU A 101 -0.10 5.45 -5.85
CA GLU A 101 0.37 5.56 -7.24
C GLU A 101 -0.43 4.64 -8.18
N GLN A 102 -0.75 5.10 -9.39
CA GLN A 102 -1.42 4.30 -10.42
C GLN A 102 -0.63 3.04 -10.80
N SER A 103 0.68 3.02 -10.57
CA SER A 103 1.53 1.83 -10.78
C SER A 103 1.10 0.61 -9.95
N LEU A 104 0.34 0.82 -8.87
CA LEU A 104 -0.18 -0.21 -8.00
C LEU A 104 -1.48 -0.84 -8.50
N ILE A 105 -2.33 -0.03 -9.12
CA ILE A 105 -3.64 -0.43 -9.62
C ILE A 105 -3.77 0.20 -11.02
N PRO A 106 -3.17 -0.42 -12.05
CA PRO A 106 -3.01 0.20 -13.35
C PRO A 106 -4.35 0.49 -14.06
N ASP A 107 -5.38 -0.31 -13.76
CA ASP A 107 -6.69 -0.22 -14.39
C ASP A 107 -7.65 0.77 -13.69
N VAL A 108 -7.18 1.51 -12.67
CA VAL A 108 -7.99 2.46 -11.91
C VAL A 108 -7.34 3.84 -11.98
N GLU A 109 -8.11 4.83 -12.43
CA GLU A 109 -7.75 6.24 -12.38
C GLU A 109 -7.89 6.74 -10.93
N ASP A 110 -6.87 7.46 -10.44
CA ASP A 110 -6.76 7.94 -9.05
C ASP A 110 -7.09 6.89 -7.97
N PRO A 111 -6.33 5.77 -7.91
CA PRO A 111 -6.65 4.69 -7.00
C PRO A 111 -6.49 5.13 -5.53
N TYR A 112 -7.52 4.85 -4.72
CA TYR A 112 -7.49 5.13 -3.29
C TYR A 112 -8.05 3.98 -2.45
N TYR A 113 -7.58 3.89 -1.20
CA TYR A 113 -8.15 3.05 -0.16
C TYR A 113 -8.98 3.92 0.79
N GLN A 114 -10.20 3.48 1.08
CA GLN A 114 -11.12 4.19 1.95
C GLN A 114 -11.22 3.54 3.32
N TYR A 115 -11.11 4.37 4.36
CA TYR A 115 -11.29 3.99 5.76
C TYR A 115 -12.45 4.80 6.33
N ASN A 116 -13.49 4.10 6.79
CA ASN A 116 -14.63 4.72 7.44
C ASN A 116 -14.39 4.74 8.95
N LEU A 117 -14.58 5.89 9.55
CA LEU A 117 -14.50 6.14 10.99
C LEU A 117 -15.90 6.42 11.49
N THR A 118 -16.33 5.66 12.49
CA THR A 118 -17.61 5.89 13.17
C THR A 118 -17.35 5.98 14.66
N LEU A 119 -17.82 7.06 15.28
CA LEU A 119 -17.79 7.22 16.72
C LEU A 119 -18.77 6.23 17.36
N SER A 120 -18.25 5.15 17.94
CA SER A 120 -19.04 4.26 18.79
C SER A 120 -19.22 4.96 20.15
N GLN A 121 -20.45 5.35 20.46
CA GLN A 121 -20.84 5.76 21.82
C GLN A 121 -20.77 4.58 22.78
#